data_AF-A0A7W7W571-F1
#
_entry.id   AF-A0A7W7W571-F1
#
_cell.length_a   1.000
_cell.length_b   1.000
_cell.length_c   1.000
_cell.angle_alpha   90.00
_cell.angle_beta   90.00
_cell.angle_gamma   90.00
#
_symmetry.space_group_name_H-M   'P 1'
#
loop_
_entity.id
_entity.type
_entity.pdbx_description
1 polymer ?
#
loop_
_entity_poly.entity_id
_entity_poly.type
_entity_poly.pdbx_seq_one_letter_code
_entity_poly.pdbx_strand_id
1 'polypeptide(L)'
;MNYVHPIVVTADHVRALRDAGSCSLLIWHDRTDRVLVTEPGHIPGVNEMIIAGSDSLPDMIETIEECGEVADDARLAEDLSSIAGDWKFEWPDTSMATSFAKGIRCALGLRSIYVSCDPSPRGKRLFVDTYKKLGYPRFLVKIKFHLDGTGGVIPVVVEILSNHGLEVLSLSFRVFARDLFLKLPTFAIAAAVDEALSGTQDFHSGIDGEM
;
A
#
# COMPACT_ATOMS: atom_id res chain seq x y z
N MET A 1 -5.47 -0.38 -33.68
CA MET A 1 -4.90 -0.88 -32.41
C MET A 1 -4.08 0.25 -31.83
N ASN A 2 -4.48 0.81 -30.68
CA ASN A 2 -3.60 1.72 -29.95
C ASN A 2 -2.48 0.87 -29.36
N TYR A 3 -1.25 1.10 -29.81
CA TYR A 3 -0.08 0.51 -29.19
C TYR A 3 0.04 1.09 -27.79
N VAL A 4 -0.32 0.30 -26.78
CA VAL A 4 -0.07 0.66 -25.39
C VAL A 4 1.42 0.51 -25.17
N HIS A 5 2.12 1.60 -24.88
CA HIS A 5 3.54 1.53 -24.54
C HIS A 5 3.70 0.71 -23.26
N PRO A 6 4.57 -0.32 -23.23
CA PRO A 6 4.80 -1.10 -22.02
C PRO A 6 5.42 -0.22 -20.93
N ILE A 7 5.08 -0.48 -19.67
CA ILE A 7 5.78 0.13 -18.53
C ILE A 7 7.09 -0.63 -18.35
N VAL A 8 8.20 0.10 -18.35
CA VAL A 8 9.54 -0.48 -18.22
C VAL A 8 10.11 -0.13 -16.86
N VAL A 9 10.29 -1.15 -16.02
CA VAL A 9 11.09 -1.09 -14.80
C VAL A 9 12.52 -1.50 -15.15
N THR A 10 13.51 -0.78 -14.62
CA THR A 10 14.93 -1.03 -14.89
C THR A 10 15.61 -1.57 -13.64
N ALA A 11 16.76 -2.22 -13.81
CA ALA A 11 17.59 -2.66 -12.68
C ALA A 11 17.97 -1.48 -11.75
N ASP A 12 18.17 -0.28 -12.31
CA ASP A 12 18.45 0.92 -11.52
C ASP A 12 17.24 1.37 -10.69
N HIS A 13 16.01 1.20 -11.19
CA HIS A 13 14.80 1.43 -10.39
C HIS A 13 14.70 0.44 -9.22
N VAL A 14 15.04 -0.83 -9.45
CA VAL A 14 15.03 -1.85 -8.38
C VAL A 14 16.08 -1.53 -7.32
N ARG A 15 17.30 -1.19 -7.73
CA ARG A 15 18.36 -0.79 -6.81
C ARG A 15 17.98 0.45 -6.01
N ALA A 16 17.46 1.48 -6.68
CA ALA A 16 16.99 2.69 -6.01
C ALA A 16 15.87 2.39 -5.00
N LEU A 17 14.91 1.50 -5.33
CA LEU A 17 13.85 1.09 -4.40
C LEU A 17 14.41 0.36 -3.17
N ARG A 18 15.40 -0.52 -3.36
CA ARG A 18 16.07 -1.24 -2.28
C ARG A 18 16.80 -0.28 -1.33
N ASP A 19 17.48 0.72 -1.89
CA ASP A 19 18.28 1.68 -1.14
C ASP A 19 17.42 2.78 -0.46
N ALA A 20 16.21 3.03 -0.94
CA ALA A 20 15.32 4.08 -0.42
C ALA A 20 14.77 3.79 1.00
N GLY A 21 14.72 2.52 1.41
CA GLY A 21 14.25 2.10 2.73
C GLY A 21 12.72 1.97 2.86
N SER A 22 12.26 1.52 4.03
CA SER A 22 10.85 1.14 4.27
C SER A 22 9.85 2.27 3.96
N CYS A 23 8.65 1.89 3.49
CA CYS A 23 7.62 2.80 2.99
C CYS A 23 8.01 3.61 1.73
N SER A 24 9.04 3.18 1.01
CA SER A 24 9.35 3.69 -0.34
C SER A 24 8.61 2.86 -1.38
N LEU A 25 8.18 3.51 -2.46
CA LEU A 25 7.34 2.90 -3.49
C LEU A 25 7.99 3.07 -4.86
N LEU A 26 7.89 2.02 -5.67
CA LEU A 26 8.07 2.11 -7.10
C LEU A 26 6.71 2.40 -7.72
N ILE A 27 6.58 3.55 -8.39
CA ILE A 27 5.33 4.00 -8.97
C ILE A 27 5.47 4.25 -10.47
N TRP A 28 4.37 4.09 -11.20
CA TRP A 28 4.22 4.63 -12.55
C TRP A 28 3.24 5.80 -12.53
N HIS A 29 3.65 6.92 -13.13
CA HIS A 29 2.87 8.13 -13.21
C HIS A 29 2.18 8.25 -14.57
N ASP A 30 0.85 8.06 -14.59
CA ASP A 30 0.01 7.91 -15.79
C ASP A 30 0.15 9.08 -16.78
N ARG A 31 0.16 10.32 -16.30
CA ARG A 31 0.22 11.50 -17.19
C ARG A 31 1.58 11.74 -17.84
N THR A 32 2.64 11.26 -17.21
CA THR A 32 4.02 11.50 -17.69
C THR A 32 4.63 10.25 -18.30
N ASP A 33 3.95 9.11 -18.14
CA ASP A 33 4.40 7.77 -18.52
C ASP A 33 5.81 7.44 -17.98
N ARG A 34 6.06 7.80 -16.71
CA ARG A 34 7.36 7.60 -16.05
C ARG A 34 7.26 6.66 -14.87
N VAL A 35 8.26 5.79 -14.74
CA VAL A 35 8.50 5.01 -13.53
C VAL A 35 9.43 5.79 -12.61
N LEU A 36 9.09 5.86 -11.32
CA LEU A 36 9.84 6.62 -10.31
C LEU A 36 9.90 5.82 -9.01
N VAL A 37 10.99 5.98 -8.27
CA VAL A 37 11.08 5.56 -6.86
C VAL A 37 10.79 6.76 -5.98
N THR A 38 9.93 6.56 -4.99
CA THR A 38 9.55 7.61 -4.03
C THR A 38 10.42 7.53 -2.78
N GLU A 39 10.58 8.67 -2.11
CA GLU A 39 11.14 8.72 -0.76
C GLU A 39 10.18 8.07 0.26
N PRO A 40 10.70 7.61 1.43
CA PRO A 40 9.87 7.16 2.54
C PRO A 40 8.83 8.21 2.95
N GLY A 41 7.58 7.77 3.08
CA GLY A 41 6.48 8.65 3.50
C GLY A 41 5.76 9.38 2.37
N HIS A 42 6.09 9.08 1.12
CA HIS A 42 5.31 9.54 -0.03
C HIS A 42 3.85 9.08 0.07
N ILE A 43 2.92 9.97 -0.33
CA ILE A 43 1.49 9.68 -0.37
C ILE A 43 1.08 9.62 -1.84
N PRO A 44 0.83 8.42 -2.40
CA PRO A 44 0.53 8.28 -3.82
C PRO A 44 -0.71 9.06 -4.25
N GLY A 45 -0.56 9.81 -5.35
CA GLY A 45 -1.60 10.59 -5.99
C GLY A 45 -2.56 9.76 -6.84
N VAL A 46 -3.61 10.41 -7.37
CA VAL A 46 -4.63 9.75 -8.20
C VAL A 46 -4.14 9.32 -9.58
N ASN A 47 -3.02 9.88 -10.05
CA ASN A 47 -2.40 9.52 -11.32
C ASN A 47 -1.16 8.62 -11.12
N GLU A 48 -0.98 8.06 -9.92
CA GLU A 48 0.18 7.26 -9.55
C GLU A 48 -0.27 5.84 -9.26
N MET A 49 0.14 4.92 -10.13
CA MET A 49 -0.02 3.48 -9.92
C MET A 49 1.19 2.99 -9.12
N ILE A 50 0.94 2.39 -7.96
CA ILE A 50 1.98 1.69 -7.21
C ILE A 50 2.27 0.39 -7.97
N ILE A 51 3.53 0.10 -8.28
CA ILE A 51 4.00 -1.15 -8.88
C ILE A 51 4.52 -2.09 -7.80
N ALA A 52 5.34 -1.57 -6.89
CA ALA A 52 5.94 -2.33 -5.79
C ALA A 52 6.24 -1.41 -4.61
N GLY A 53 6.36 -1.99 -3.43
CA GLY A 53 6.96 -1.33 -2.28
C GLY A 53 8.32 -1.92 -1.97
N SER A 54 9.20 -1.13 -1.35
CA SER A 54 10.49 -1.65 -0.85
C SER A 54 10.29 -2.83 0.09
N ASP A 55 9.18 -2.82 0.84
CA ASP A 55 8.83 -3.87 1.79
C ASP A 55 8.28 -5.15 1.15
N SER A 56 7.91 -5.15 -0.16
CA SER A 56 7.51 -6.38 -0.88
C SER A 56 8.64 -7.05 -1.67
N LEU A 57 9.78 -6.37 -1.86
CA LEU A 57 10.93 -6.95 -2.54
C LEU A 57 11.46 -8.24 -1.89
N PRO A 58 11.56 -8.37 -0.55
CA PRO A 58 12.06 -9.61 0.07
C PRO A 58 11.21 -10.83 -0.29
N ASP A 59 9.88 -10.71 -0.25
CA ASP A 59 8.96 -11.80 -0.58
C ASP A 59 9.09 -12.21 -2.07
N MET A 60 9.32 -11.23 -2.95
CA MET A 60 9.58 -11.49 -4.38
C MET A 60 10.91 -12.22 -4.60
N ILE A 61 11.97 -11.80 -3.90
CA ILE A 61 13.29 -12.43 -3.95
C ILE A 61 13.18 -13.90 -3.52
N GLU A 62 12.53 -14.15 -2.37
CA GLU A 62 12.30 -15.50 -1.86
C GLU A 62 11.56 -16.36 -2.90
N THR A 63 10.50 -15.83 -3.51
CA THR A 63 9.71 -16.56 -4.54
C THR A 63 10.56 -16.95 -5.76
N ILE A 64 11.44 -16.05 -6.24
CA ILE A 64 12.33 -16.32 -7.38
C ILE A 64 13.38 -17.38 -7.01
N GLU A 65 13.98 -17.25 -5.82
CA GLU A 65 14.98 -18.19 -5.32
C GLU A 65 14.41 -19.59 -5.05
N GLU A 66 13.16 -19.70 -4.57
CA GLU A 66 12.43 -20.96 -4.43
C GLU A 66 12.23 -21.68 -5.77
N CYS A 67 12.16 -20.92 -6.87
CA CYS A 67 12.10 -21.46 -8.23
C CYS A 67 13.48 -21.87 -8.78
N GLY A 68 14.56 -21.71 -8.00
CA GLY A 68 15.93 -22.05 -8.37
C GLY A 68 16.60 -21.02 -9.28
N GLU A 69 16.04 -19.81 -9.38
CA GLU A 69 16.59 -18.69 -10.14
C GLU A 69 17.38 -17.73 -9.25
N VAL A 70 18.26 -16.91 -9.85
CA VAL A 70 18.99 -15.87 -9.12
C VAL A 70 18.18 -14.58 -9.15
N ALA A 71 17.77 -14.09 -7.99
CA ALA A 71 16.99 -12.86 -7.83
C ALA A 71 17.86 -11.60 -7.89
N ASP A 72 18.52 -11.37 -9.03
CA ASP A 72 19.26 -10.12 -9.27
C ASP A 72 18.33 -8.95 -9.65
N ASP A 73 18.89 -7.72 -9.66
CA ASP A 73 18.12 -6.51 -9.95
C ASP A 73 17.49 -6.53 -11.36
N ALA A 74 18.12 -7.21 -12.33
CA ALA A 74 17.62 -7.28 -13.70
C ALA A 74 16.43 -8.24 -13.80
N ARG A 75 16.51 -9.40 -13.14
CA ARG A 75 15.41 -10.37 -13.06
C ARG A 75 14.19 -9.77 -12.34
N LEU A 76 14.42 -9.09 -11.21
CA LEU A 76 13.35 -8.36 -10.50
C LEU A 76 12.73 -7.27 -11.38
N ALA A 77 13.53 -6.53 -12.15
CA ALA A 77 13.02 -5.49 -13.04
C ALA A 77 12.16 -6.06 -14.17
N GLU A 78 12.47 -7.25 -14.68
CA GLU A 78 11.65 -7.96 -15.67
C GLU A 78 10.29 -8.35 -15.09
N ASP A 79 10.27 -9.00 -13.91
CA ASP A 79 9.02 -9.39 -13.24
C ASP A 79 8.15 -8.17 -12.91
N LEU A 80 8.76 -7.11 -12.39
CA LEU A 80 8.05 -5.86 -12.10
C LEU A 80 7.53 -5.17 -13.35
N SER A 81 8.25 -5.26 -14.49
CA SER A 81 7.75 -4.77 -15.78
C SER A 81 6.55 -5.58 -16.26
N SER A 82 6.58 -6.91 -16.09
CA SER A 82 5.46 -7.79 -16.41
C SER A 82 4.23 -7.45 -15.57
N ILE A 83 4.40 -7.37 -14.23
CA ILE A 83 3.34 -6.99 -13.29
C ILE A 83 2.76 -5.61 -13.64
N ALA A 84 3.62 -4.62 -13.89
CA ALA A 84 3.18 -3.29 -14.28
C ALA A 84 2.42 -3.30 -15.61
N GLY A 85 2.82 -4.15 -16.56
CA GLY A 85 2.11 -4.36 -17.83
C GLY A 85 0.69 -4.87 -17.63
N ASP A 86 0.52 -5.90 -16.77
CA ASP A 86 -0.78 -6.44 -16.41
C ASP A 86 -1.65 -5.37 -15.73
N TRP A 87 -1.07 -4.59 -14.81
CA TRP A 87 -1.80 -3.55 -14.10
C TRP A 87 -2.15 -2.36 -14.97
N LYS A 88 -1.32 -1.98 -15.95
CA LYS A 88 -1.64 -0.90 -16.89
C LYS A 88 -2.92 -1.21 -17.68
N PHE A 89 -3.15 -2.48 -17.99
CA PHE A 89 -4.37 -2.91 -18.67
C PHE A 89 -5.61 -2.68 -17.80
N GLU A 90 -5.51 -2.92 -16.49
CA GLU A 90 -6.59 -2.71 -15.51
C GLU A 90 -6.62 -1.29 -14.92
N TRP A 91 -5.62 -0.45 -15.20
CA TRP A 91 -5.44 0.87 -14.61
C TRP A 91 -6.62 1.83 -14.81
N PRO A 92 -7.26 1.91 -15.99
CA PRO A 92 -8.42 2.78 -16.17
C PRO A 92 -9.55 2.47 -15.17
N ASP A 93 -9.76 1.19 -14.85
CA ASP A 93 -10.81 0.75 -13.91
C ASP A 93 -10.36 0.90 -12.45
N THR A 94 -9.08 0.65 -12.15
CA THR A 94 -8.54 0.67 -10.78
C THR A 94 -8.09 2.06 -10.31
N SER A 95 -7.81 3.00 -11.21
CA SER A 95 -7.45 4.39 -10.87
C SER A 95 -8.57 5.11 -10.09
N MET A 96 -9.82 4.71 -10.30
CA MET A 96 -10.95 5.17 -9.49
C MET A 96 -10.82 4.72 -8.03
N ALA A 97 -10.35 3.48 -7.79
CA ALA A 97 -10.08 2.97 -6.44
C ALA A 97 -8.98 3.79 -5.74
N THR A 98 -7.96 4.20 -6.48
CA THR A 98 -6.89 5.08 -5.98
C THR A 98 -7.44 6.43 -5.48
N SER A 99 -8.47 6.97 -6.14
CA SER A 99 -9.14 8.20 -5.70
C SER A 99 -9.85 8.02 -4.35
N PHE A 100 -10.45 6.84 -4.11
CA PHE A 100 -11.07 6.50 -2.83
C PHE A 100 -10.03 6.31 -1.72
N ALA A 101 -8.91 5.66 -2.02
CA ALA A 101 -7.82 5.44 -1.07
C ALA A 101 -7.12 6.75 -0.66
N LYS A 102 -7.09 7.77 -1.54
CA LYS A 102 -6.36 9.03 -1.30
C LYS A 102 -6.71 9.70 0.03
N GLY A 103 -8.00 9.81 0.37
CA GLY A 103 -8.43 10.45 1.61
C GLY A 103 -7.91 9.73 2.86
N ILE A 104 -7.92 8.40 2.82
CA ILE A 104 -7.42 7.53 3.89
C ILE A 104 -5.89 7.61 3.96
N ARG A 105 -5.19 7.49 2.83
CA ARG A 105 -3.73 7.62 2.75
C ARG A 105 -3.26 8.96 3.30
N CYS A 106 -3.95 10.06 3.00
CA CYS A 106 -3.64 11.38 3.57
C CYS A 106 -3.80 11.40 5.10
N ALA A 107 -4.88 10.85 5.64
CA ALA A 107 -5.13 10.89 7.09
C ALA A 107 -4.22 9.96 7.90
N LEU A 108 -3.80 8.84 7.30
CA LEU A 108 -2.76 7.97 7.86
C LEU A 108 -1.38 8.62 7.75
N GLY A 109 -1.09 9.32 6.65
CA GLY A 109 0.15 10.08 6.48
C GLY A 109 0.36 11.15 7.56
N LEU A 110 -0.72 11.81 8.01
CA LEU A 110 -0.66 12.74 9.16
C LEU A 110 -0.20 12.07 10.48
N ARG A 111 -0.24 10.74 10.55
CA ARG A 111 0.20 9.91 11.69
C ARG A 111 1.51 9.17 11.42
N SER A 112 2.21 9.53 10.34
CA SER A 112 3.39 8.84 9.84
C SER A 112 3.13 7.36 9.49
N ILE A 113 1.92 7.05 9.04
CA ILE A 113 1.52 5.72 8.57
C ILE A 113 1.34 5.78 7.06
N TYR A 114 2.14 5.01 6.33
CA TYR A 114 2.27 5.13 4.88
C TYR A 114 2.09 3.78 4.21
N VAL A 115 1.66 3.79 2.95
CA VAL A 115 1.59 2.59 2.13
C VAL A 115 3.01 2.02 2.00
N SER A 116 3.14 0.72 2.18
CA SER A 116 4.43 0.03 2.28
C SER A 116 4.63 -1.06 1.24
N CYS A 117 3.53 -1.62 0.74
CA CYS A 117 3.54 -2.68 -0.27
C CYS A 117 2.67 -2.26 -1.45
N ASP A 118 2.85 -2.94 -2.57
CA ASP A 118 1.91 -2.87 -3.67
C ASP A 118 0.50 -3.28 -3.24
N PRO A 119 -0.53 -2.65 -3.82
CA PRO A 119 -1.90 -3.03 -3.54
C PRO A 119 -2.20 -4.34 -4.26
N SER A 120 -2.10 -5.47 -3.55
CA SER A 120 -2.40 -6.79 -4.13
C SER A 120 -3.85 -6.82 -4.65
N PRO A 121 -4.08 -6.88 -5.98
CA PRO A 121 -5.42 -7.02 -6.52
C PRO A 121 -5.84 -8.48 -6.36
N ARG A 122 -6.52 -8.81 -5.26
CA ARG A 122 -7.08 -10.16 -5.05
C ARG A 122 -8.42 -10.29 -5.78
N GLY A 123 -8.35 -10.31 -7.11
CA GLY A 123 -9.50 -10.37 -8.00
C GLY A 123 -10.10 -8.99 -8.33
N LYS A 124 -10.99 -8.95 -9.33
CA LYS A 124 -11.49 -7.72 -10.00
C LYS A 124 -12.17 -6.66 -9.10
N ARG A 125 -12.38 -6.95 -7.81
CA ARG A 125 -13.23 -6.14 -6.90
C ARG A 125 -12.69 -5.99 -5.49
N LEU A 126 -11.45 -6.42 -5.23
CA LEU A 126 -10.82 -6.28 -3.92
C LEU A 126 -9.47 -5.60 -4.09
N PHE A 127 -9.35 -4.44 -3.45
CA PHE A 127 -8.13 -3.65 -3.40
C PHE A 127 -7.62 -3.64 -1.97
N VAL A 128 -6.37 -4.00 -1.72
CA VAL A 128 -5.81 -4.09 -0.36
C VAL A 128 -4.58 -3.21 -0.26
N ASP A 129 -4.67 -2.11 0.48
CA ASP A 129 -3.49 -1.33 0.85
C ASP A 129 -2.89 -1.89 2.15
N THR A 130 -1.58 -2.08 2.17
CA THR A 130 -0.83 -2.41 3.39
C THR A 130 0.01 -1.22 3.82
N TYR A 131 -0.18 -0.78 5.06
CA TYR A 131 0.46 0.38 5.64
C TYR A 131 1.40 0.00 6.78
N LYS A 132 2.51 0.73 6.91
CA LYS A 132 3.43 0.67 8.04
C LYS A 132 3.60 2.05 8.66
N LYS A 133 3.88 2.08 9.96
CA LYS A 133 4.25 3.32 10.65
C LYS A 133 5.76 3.51 10.57
N LEU A 134 6.19 4.67 10.07
CA LEU A 134 7.62 4.97 9.95
C LEU A 134 8.27 4.97 11.34
N GLY A 135 9.40 4.27 11.48
CA GLY A 135 10.08 4.06 12.77
C GLY A 135 9.50 2.93 13.64
N TYR A 136 8.40 2.30 13.22
CA TYR A 136 7.76 1.19 13.95
C TYR A 136 7.56 -0.01 13.00
N PRO A 137 8.62 -0.80 12.72
CA PRO A 137 8.60 -1.83 11.68
C PRO A 137 7.59 -2.96 11.92
N ARG A 138 7.10 -3.10 13.16
CA ARG A 138 6.12 -4.12 13.56
C ARG A 138 4.67 -3.66 13.52
N PHE A 139 4.41 -2.37 13.27
CA PHE A 139 3.07 -1.84 13.17
C PHE A 139 2.57 -1.98 11.74
N LEU A 140 1.46 -2.70 11.56
CA LEU A 140 0.91 -2.97 10.24
C LEU A 140 -0.61 -2.75 10.21
N VAL A 141 -1.09 -2.03 9.20
CA VAL A 141 -2.52 -1.83 8.96
C VAL A 141 -2.83 -2.32 7.55
N LYS A 142 -3.82 -3.19 7.40
CA LYS A 142 -4.34 -3.60 6.10
C LYS A 142 -5.72 -2.99 5.91
N ILE A 143 -5.92 -2.29 4.81
CA ILE A 143 -7.22 -1.72 4.45
C ILE A 143 -7.69 -2.38 3.17
N LYS A 144 -8.80 -3.12 3.29
CA LYS A 144 -9.45 -3.84 2.21
C LYS A 144 -10.64 -3.03 1.71
N PHE A 145 -10.63 -2.69 0.44
CA PHE A 145 -11.68 -2.00 -0.27
C PHE A 145 -12.39 -2.97 -1.18
N HIS A 146 -13.68 -3.18 -0.95
CA HIS A 146 -14.51 -4.00 -1.82
C HIS A 146 -15.25 -3.10 -2.82
N LEU A 147 -14.84 -3.11 -4.08
CA LEU A 147 -15.50 -2.35 -5.13
C LEU A 147 -16.76 -3.11 -5.57
N ASP A 148 -17.94 -2.57 -5.27
CA ASP A 148 -19.15 -3.05 -5.92
C ASP A 148 -19.16 -2.56 -7.38
N GLY A 149 -19.50 -3.44 -8.33
CA GLY A 149 -19.55 -3.08 -9.75
C GLY A 149 -20.74 -2.19 -10.11
N THR A 150 -21.46 -1.65 -9.12
CA THR A 150 -22.71 -0.91 -9.28
C THR A 150 -22.56 0.58 -8.93
N GLY A 151 -21.36 1.02 -8.52
CA GLY A 151 -21.14 2.41 -8.07
C GLY A 151 -21.83 2.73 -6.74
N GLY A 152 -22.15 1.70 -5.95
CA GLY A 152 -22.88 1.77 -4.69
C GLY A 152 -21.99 1.82 -3.45
N VAL A 153 -22.48 1.28 -2.33
CA VAL A 153 -21.78 1.26 -1.04
C VAL A 153 -20.54 0.39 -1.16
N ILE A 154 -19.37 0.98 -0.93
CA ILE A 154 -18.09 0.27 -0.87
C ILE A 154 -17.91 -0.18 0.59
N PRO A 155 -18.01 -1.49 0.90
CA PRO A 155 -17.54 -1.97 2.19
C PRO A 155 -16.04 -1.74 2.27
N VAL A 156 -15.62 -1.05 3.34
CA VAL A 156 -14.22 -0.91 3.70
C VAL A 156 -14.01 -1.71 4.97
N VAL A 157 -13.18 -2.75 4.88
CA VAL A 157 -12.75 -3.54 6.02
C VAL A 157 -11.35 -3.10 6.39
N VAL A 158 -11.19 -2.60 7.60
CA VAL A 158 -9.91 -2.20 8.16
C VAL A 158 -9.48 -3.29 9.13
N GLU A 159 -8.37 -3.93 8.82
CA GLU A 159 -7.72 -4.92 9.68
C GLU A 159 -6.45 -4.28 10.24
N ILE A 160 -6.45 -3.94 11.52
CA ILE A 160 -5.27 -3.44 12.22
C ILE A 160 -4.58 -4.66 12.85
N LEU A 161 -3.32 -4.87 12.48
CA LEU A 161 -2.48 -5.94 13.02
C LEU A 161 -1.37 -5.28 13.86
N SER A 162 -1.57 -5.21 15.18
CA SER A 162 -0.54 -4.76 16.12
C SER A 162 0.15 -5.96 16.75
N ASN A 163 1.48 -6.03 16.59
CA ASN A 163 2.26 -7.19 17.02
C ASN A 163 2.61 -7.19 18.52
N HIS A 164 2.01 -6.31 19.32
CA HIS A 164 2.22 -6.28 20.78
C HIS A 164 1.37 -7.29 21.56
N GLY A 165 0.60 -8.14 20.87
CA GLY A 165 -0.12 -9.26 21.46
C GLY A 165 -1.37 -9.63 20.68
N LEU A 166 -1.24 -10.11 19.43
CA LEU A 166 -2.29 -10.77 18.62
C LEU A 166 -3.72 -10.19 18.68
N GLU A 167 -3.91 -8.90 18.94
CA GLU A 167 -5.22 -8.27 18.81
C GLU A 167 -5.40 -7.83 17.37
N VAL A 168 -6.18 -8.62 16.64
CA VAL A 168 -6.69 -8.24 15.33
C VAL A 168 -7.94 -7.39 15.56
N LEU A 169 -7.77 -6.07 15.53
CA LEU A 169 -8.92 -5.17 15.48
C LEU A 169 -9.42 -5.13 14.04
N SER A 170 -10.48 -5.89 13.77
CA SER A 170 -11.20 -5.88 12.50
C SER A 170 -12.42 -4.97 12.59
N LEU A 171 -12.32 -3.80 11.98
CA LEU A 171 -13.40 -2.83 11.89
C LEU A 171 -13.98 -2.84 10.48
N SER A 172 -15.27 -3.11 10.37
CA SER A 172 -15.98 -3.08 9.09
C SER A 172 -16.88 -1.86 9.01
N PHE A 173 -16.61 -0.99 8.05
CA PHE A 173 -17.43 0.18 7.76
C PHE A 173 -18.09 0.03 6.41
N ARG A 174 -19.34 0.47 6.30
CA ARG A 174 -20.02 0.62 5.02
C ARG A 174 -19.97 2.09 4.65
N VAL A 175 -19.27 2.42 3.56
CA VAL A 175 -19.15 3.79 3.09
C VAL A 175 -19.93 3.92 1.78
N PHE A 176 -20.90 4.81 1.74
CA PHE A 176 -21.63 5.10 0.50
C PHE A 176 -20.70 5.84 -0.46
N ALA A 177 -20.65 5.46 -1.74
CA ALA A 177 -19.80 6.13 -2.75
C ALA A 177 -20.00 7.66 -2.80
N ARG A 178 -21.22 8.15 -2.60
CA ARG A 178 -21.53 9.59 -2.50
C ARG A 178 -20.93 10.27 -1.27
N ASP A 179 -20.72 9.51 -0.20
CA ASP A 179 -20.24 9.97 1.10
C ASP A 179 -18.73 9.73 1.27
N LEU A 180 -18.05 9.10 0.29
CA LEU A 180 -16.60 8.88 0.32
C LEU A 180 -15.78 10.17 0.21
N PHE A 181 -16.38 11.26 -0.28
CA PHE A 181 -15.79 12.60 -0.23
C PHE A 181 -16.02 13.30 1.13
N LEU A 182 -16.82 12.72 2.02
CA LEU A 182 -17.05 13.26 3.36
C LEU A 182 -15.95 12.77 4.31
N LYS A 183 -15.59 13.63 5.26
CA LYS A 183 -14.50 13.39 6.22
C LYS A 183 -14.76 12.21 7.19
N LEU A 184 -16.00 11.71 7.25
CA LEU A 184 -16.47 10.73 8.26
C LEU A 184 -15.71 9.39 8.27
N PRO A 185 -15.62 8.63 7.15
CA PRO A 185 -14.83 7.40 7.12
C PRO A 185 -13.36 7.64 7.45
N THR A 186 -12.80 8.75 6.99
CA THR A 186 -11.42 9.15 7.29
C THR A 186 -11.21 9.39 8.78
N PHE A 187 -12.15 10.07 9.46
CA PHE A 187 -12.09 10.30 10.91
C PHE A 187 -12.26 9.00 11.71
N ALA A 188 -13.16 8.11 11.32
CA ALA A 188 -13.37 6.84 12.03
C ALA A 188 -12.13 5.94 11.95
N ILE A 189 -11.50 5.83 10.77
CA ILE A 189 -10.26 5.07 10.60
C ILE A 189 -9.13 5.70 11.39
N ALA A 190 -9.00 7.03 11.32
CA ALA A 190 -8.00 7.77 12.08
C ALA A 190 -8.15 7.54 13.60
N ALA A 191 -9.37 7.62 14.13
CA ALA A 191 -9.66 7.38 15.54
C ALA A 191 -9.35 5.93 15.96
N ALA A 192 -9.74 4.95 15.16
CA ALA A 192 -9.43 3.55 15.41
C ALA A 192 -7.91 3.27 15.43
N VAL A 193 -7.17 3.93 14.53
CA VAL A 193 -5.71 3.87 14.50
C VAL A 193 -5.11 4.56 15.72
N ASP A 194 -5.64 5.71 16.14
CA ASP A 194 -5.19 6.40 17.35
C ASP A 194 -5.41 5.54 18.61
N GLU A 195 -6.57 4.88 18.72
CA GLU A 195 -6.89 3.94 19.80
C GLU A 195 -5.93 2.76 19.84
N ALA A 196 -5.66 2.13 18.68
CA ALA A 196 -4.70 1.05 18.56
C ALA A 196 -3.27 1.49 18.92
N LEU A 197 -2.90 2.74 18.59
CA LEU A 197 -1.60 3.32 18.94
C LEU A 197 -1.51 3.68 20.43
N SER A 198 -2.57 4.20 21.06
CA SER A 198 -2.56 4.54 22.48
C SER A 198 -2.41 3.30 23.36
N GLY A 199 -3.10 2.20 23.01
CA GLY A 199 -2.90 0.91 23.70
C GLY A 199 -1.48 0.36 23.58
N THR A 200 -0.70 0.82 22.60
CA THR A 200 0.71 0.44 22.42
C THR A 200 1.66 1.27 23.30
N GLN A 201 1.34 2.54 23.61
CA GLN A 201 2.22 3.40 24.41
C GLN A 201 2.25 3.01 25.89
N ASP A 202 1.12 2.58 26.45
CA ASP A 202 1.03 2.18 27.86
C ASP A 202 1.92 0.98 28.21
N PHE A 203 2.25 0.14 27.22
CA PHE A 203 3.18 -0.98 27.39
C PHE A 203 4.66 -0.58 27.41
N HIS A 204 5.05 0.48 26.68
CA HIS A 204 6.45 0.90 26.61
C HIS A 204 6.88 1.72 27.84
N SER A 205 5.97 2.44 28.50
CA SER A 205 6.28 3.13 29.76
C SER A 205 6.50 2.20 30.96
N GLY A 206 6.19 0.90 30.83
CA GLY A 206 6.37 -0.09 31.89
C GLY A 206 7.71 -0.83 31.89
N ILE A 207 8.54 -0.66 30.85
CA ILE A 207 9.79 -1.45 30.69
C ILE A 207 11.05 -0.65 31.11
N ASP A 208 10.98 0.68 31.20
CA ASP A 208 12.12 1.53 31.60
C ASP A 208 12.20 1.80 33.12
N GLY A 209 11.53 0.99 33.94
CA GLY A 209 11.32 1.22 35.38
C GLY A 209 12.02 0.27 36.36
N GLU A 210 12.87 -0.65 35.92
CA GLU A 210 13.70 -1.48 36.81
C GLU A 210 15.13 -1.63 36.27
N MET A 211 16.01 -0.72 36.69
CA MET A 211 17.45 -0.95 36.88
C MET A 211 17.92 -0.23 38.14
#